data_AF-A0A5D0RP27-F1
#
_entry.id   AF-A0A5D0RP27-F1
#
_cell.length_a   1.000
_cell.length_b   1.000
_cell.length_c   1.000
_cell.angle_alpha   90.00
_cell.angle_beta   90.00
_cell.angle_gamma   90.00
#
_symmetry.space_group_name_H-M   'P 1'
#
loop_
_entity.id
_entity.type
_entity.pdbx_description
1 polymer ?
#
loop_
_entity_poly.entity_id
_entity_poly.type
_entity_poly.pdbx_seq_one_letter_code
_entity_poly.pdbx_strand_id
1 'polypeptide(L)'
;MKLLSALALILGLATPTLAGVDEALDDHILPGFTAFAAATETLAQAARNDCRAEALRPAFQAAFDAWMPVADLRLGPSETGALSIAFWPDPRGFTQRTLSRLVAEDDPITSDVEGYAEVSIAARGLFALEMLLFDPEFAGYPAGSTACELAATIAADLDRQADALAQAWRDRFADVLRTAGEATNATYLTEDEAVRAIYTQILSSLAFTAEKRLGGPMGSFDRPRPARAEARRSGRSLRNAVLAAEAARDLAAALADWKLPETDAALERVKDAAARIEDSSFQDVTDPQARLRIEVLQQAVQSLSAAIQAEIGARLDISQGFNSQDGD
;
A
#
# COMPACT_ATOMS: atom_id res chain seq x y z
N MET A 1 73.23 1.79 17.23
CA MET A 1 71.81 1.76 17.62
C MET A 1 71.00 2.43 16.52
N LYS A 2 70.28 1.66 15.70
CA LYS A 2 69.42 2.18 14.63
C LYS A 2 67.99 2.27 15.16
N LEU A 3 67.45 3.48 15.22
CA LEU A 3 66.06 3.76 15.57
C LEU A 3 65.18 3.40 14.36
N LEU A 4 64.29 2.43 14.53
CA LEU A 4 63.24 2.07 13.58
C LEU A 4 61.99 2.89 13.92
N SER A 5 61.65 3.85 13.05
CA SER A 5 60.37 4.56 13.08
C SER A 5 59.28 3.62 12.54
N ALA A 6 58.35 3.23 13.41
CA ALA A 6 57.13 2.53 13.03
C ALA A 6 56.12 3.55 12.48
N LEU A 7 55.83 3.46 11.18
CA LEU A 7 54.77 4.23 10.53
C LEU A 7 53.44 3.49 10.79
N ALA A 8 52.60 4.06 11.64
CA ALA A 8 51.25 3.55 11.90
C ALA A 8 50.36 3.87 10.68
N LEU A 9 50.01 2.83 9.93
CA LEU A 9 49.05 2.89 8.83
C LEU A 9 47.64 2.87 9.46
N ILE A 10 47.02 4.04 9.59
CA ILE A 10 45.60 4.15 9.95
C ILE A 10 44.81 3.78 8.70
N LEU A 11 44.39 2.51 8.59
CA LEU A 11 43.30 2.15 7.67
C LEU A 11 42.02 2.82 8.22
N GLY A 12 41.54 3.84 7.52
CA GLY A 12 40.16 4.27 7.67
C GLY A 12 39.26 3.13 7.23
N LEU A 13 38.60 2.48 8.19
CA LEU A 13 37.42 1.67 7.92
C LEU A 13 36.36 2.65 7.42
N ALA A 14 36.18 2.75 6.10
CA ALA A 14 34.94 3.27 5.56
C ALA A 14 33.86 2.30 6.02
N THR A 15 33.04 2.73 6.98
CA THR A 15 31.80 2.04 7.28
C THR A 15 31.02 1.98 5.98
N PRO A 16 30.49 0.80 5.57
CA PRO A 16 29.59 0.77 4.43
C PRO A 16 28.47 1.76 4.76
N THR A 17 28.34 2.80 3.96
CA THR A 17 27.19 3.70 4.01
C THR A 17 25.93 2.85 3.88
N LEU A 18 24.82 3.27 4.51
CA LEU A 18 23.45 2.74 4.43
C LEU A 18 22.93 2.65 2.98
N ALA A 19 23.61 1.90 2.11
CA ALA A 19 23.35 1.89 0.69
C ALA A 19 21.91 1.42 0.49
N GLY A 20 21.04 2.35 0.06
CA GLY A 20 19.65 2.11 -0.27
C GLY A 20 18.60 2.51 0.77
N VAL A 21 18.93 2.73 2.05
CA VAL A 21 17.88 3.12 3.04
C VAL A 21 17.45 4.56 2.82
N ASP A 22 18.41 5.47 2.64
CA ASP A 22 18.13 6.88 2.36
C ASP A 22 17.42 7.00 1.01
N GLU A 23 17.86 6.29 -0.02
CA GLU A 23 17.21 6.27 -1.33
C GLU A 23 15.78 5.70 -1.25
N ALA A 24 15.56 4.59 -0.53
CA ALA A 24 14.22 4.04 -0.31
C ALA A 24 13.31 5.04 0.41
N LEU A 25 13.83 5.80 1.38
CA LEU A 25 13.08 6.84 2.07
C LEU A 25 12.78 8.04 1.19
N ASP A 26 13.80 8.61 0.56
CA ASP A 26 13.75 9.91 -0.11
C ASP A 26 13.19 9.83 -1.52
N ASP A 27 13.35 8.71 -2.21
CA ASP A 27 12.88 8.54 -3.59
C ASP A 27 11.55 7.78 -3.70
N HIS A 28 11.15 7.01 -2.68
CA HIS A 28 9.93 6.18 -2.72
C HIS A 28 8.97 6.46 -1.56
N ILE A 29 9.38 6.20 -0.32
CA ILE A 29 8.46 6.14 0.82
C ILE A 29 7.91 7.53 1.18
N LEU A 30 8.78 8.51 1.44
CA LEU A 30 8.37 9.86 1.85
C LEU A 30 7.64 10.62 0.74
N PRO A 31 8.09 10.58 -0.53
CA PRO A 31 7.33 11.13 -1.64
C PRO A 31 5.96 10.46 -1.81
N GLY A 32 5.88 9.13 -1.63
CA GLY A 32 4.63 8.39 -1.74
C GLY A 32 3.58 8.85 -0.73
N PHE A 33 3.95 8.98 0.55
CA PHE A 33 3.04 9.52 1.56
C PHE A 33 2.66 10.98 1.32
N THR A 34 3.61 11.79 0.83
CA THR A 34 3.36 13.21 0.49
C THR A 34 2.38 13.32 -0.68
N ALA A 35 2.54 12.49 -1.72
CA ALA A 35 1.65 12.45 -2.87
C ALA A 35 0.25 11.98 -2.47
N PHE A 36 0.16 10.98 -1.59
CA PHE A 36 -1.13 10.51 -1.07
C PHE A 36 -1.85 11.62 -0.29
N ALA A 37 -1.16 12.31 0.62
CA ALA A 37 -1.73 13.44 1.37
C ALA A 37 -2.23 14.57 0.44
N ALA A 38 -1.46 14.93 -0.59
CA ALA A 38 -1.90 15.95 -1.56
C ALA A 38 -3.12 15.51 -2.38
N ALA A 39 -3.20 14.22 -2.74
CA ALA A 39 -4.33 13.67 -3.48
C ALA A 39 -5.61 13.60 -2.64
N THR A 40 -5.49 13.26 -1.35
CA THR A 40 -6.62 13.28 -0.42
C THR A 40 -7.07 14.71 -0.09
N GLU A 41 -6.17 15.68 -0.04
CA GLU A 41 -6.52 17.09 0.11
C GLU A 41 -7.38 17.55 -1.07
N THR A 42 -6.97 17.19 -2.29
CA THR A 42 -7.71 17.47 -3.52
C THR A 42 -9.10 16.82 -3.50
N LEU A 43 -9.19 15.58 -3.01
CA LEU A 43 -10.46 14.87 -2.84
C LEU A 43 -11.37 15.55 -1.79
N ALA A 44 -10.83 15.97 -0.65
CA ALA A 44 -11.58 16.69 0.37
C ALA A 44 -12.06 18.06 -0.14
N GLN A 45 -11.23 18.78 -0.91
CA GLN A 45 -11.62 20.01 -1.58
C GLN A 45 -12.76 19.78 -2.58
N ALA A 46 -12.68 18.72 -3.40
CA ALA A 46 -13.77 18.35 -4.31
C ALA A 46 -15.07 18.06 -3.54
N ALA A 47 -15.00 17.35 -2.42
CA ALA A 47 -16.16 17.02 -1.60
C ALA A 47 -16.78 18.22 -0.87
N ARG A 48 -15.98 19.22 -0.49
CA ARG A 48 -16.50 20.50 0.00
C ARG A 48 -17.28 21.26 -1.07
N ASN A 49 -16.88 21.15 -2.33
CA ASN A 49 -17.54 21.83 -3.45
C ASN A 49 -18.79 21.10 -3.93
N ASP A 50 -18.69 19.77 -4.09
CA ASP A 50 -19.79 18.91 -4.53
C ASP A 50 -19.56 17.48 -4.03
N CYS A 51 -20.31 17.09 -3.00
CA CYS A 51 -20.19 15.77 -2.38
C CYS A 51 -20.88 14.64 -3.15
N ARG A 52 -21.50 14.91 -4.32
CA ARG A 52 -22.17 13.88 -5.11
C ARG A 52 -21.19 12.90 -5.73
N ALA A 53 -21.62 11.66 -5.87
CA ALA A 53 -20.80 10.57 -6.39
C ALA A 53 -20.04 10.94 -7.67
N GLU A 54 -20.73 11.41 -8.71
CA GLU A 54 -20.11 11.75 -10.00
C GLU A 54 -19.00 12.81 -9.90
N ALA A 55 -19.14 13.78 -8.99
CA ALA A 55 -18.13 14.81 -8.80
C ALA A 55 -16.87 14.28 -8.10
N LEU A 56 -17.03 13.30 -7.20
CA LEU A 56 -15.93 12.76 -6.39
C LEU A 56 -15.16 11.62 -7.04
N ARG A 57 -15.79 10.87 -7.94
CA ARG A 57 -15.15 9.69 -8.58
C ARG A 57 -13.77 9.97 -9.18
N PRO A 58 -13.52 11.08 -9.91
CA PRO A 58 -12.18 11.35 -10.46
C PRO A 58 -11.11 11.56 -9.37
N ALA A 59 -11.41 12.38 -8.36
CA ALA A 59 -10.48 12.64 -7.26
C ALA A 59 -10.26 11.40 -6.37
N PHE A 60 -11.30 10.58 -6.21
CA PHE A 60 -11.20 9.28 -5.53
C PHE A 60 -10.22 8.34 -6.25
N GLN A 61 -10.33 8.22 -7.57
CA GLN A 61 -9.44 7.38 -8.37
C GLN A 61 -7.98 7.86 -8.25
N ALA A 62 -7.75 9.18 -8.26
CA ALA A 62 -6.43 9.78 -8.08
C ALA A 62 -5.86 9.54 -6.68
N ALA A 63 -6.68 9.69 -5.62
CA ALA A 63 -6.26 9.42 -4.25
C ALA A 63 -5.90 7.94 -4.05
N PHE A 64 -6.65 7.02 -4.64
CA PHE A 64 -6.32 5.59 -4.58
C PHE A 64 -5.05 5.26 -5.38
N ASP A 65 -4.87 5.84 -6.58
CA ASP A 65 -3.62 5.72 -7.33
C ASP A 65 -2.41 6.20 -6.50
N ALA A 66 -2.53 7.33 -5.81
CA ALA A 66 -1.47 7.88 -4.95
C ALA A 66 -1.23 7.07 -3.65
N TRP A 67 -2.22 6.31 -3.19
CA TRP A 67 -2.08 5.42 -2.03
C TRP A 67 -1.25 4.18 -2.35
N MET A 68 -1.44 3.59 -3.54
CA MET A 68 -0.88 2.27 -3.87
C MET A 68 0.65 2.13 -3.70
N PRO A 69 1.49 3.14 -4.02
CA PRO A 69 2.94 3.06 -3.81
C PRO A 69 3.39 2.74 -2.39
N VAL A 70 2.57 3.10 -1.38
CA VAL A 70 2.88 2.95 0.05
C VAL A 70 1.85 2.11 0.80
N ALA A 71 0.82 1.62 0.09
CA ALA A 71 -0.35 0.96 0.68
C ALA A 71 -0.04 -0.33 1.46
N ASP A 72 1.04 -1.01 1.10
CA ASP A 72 1.43 -2.29 1.69
C ASP A 72 2.60 -2.18 2.68
N LEU A 73 3.09 -0.97 2.96
CA LEU A 73 4.09 -0.76 4.00
C LEU A 73 3.44 -0.99 5.37
N ARG A 74 3.92 -1.98 6.12
CA ARG A 74 3.49 -2.36 7.47
C ARG A 74 4.65 -2.21 8.45
N LEU A 75 5.23 -1.02 8.49
CA LEU A 75 6.27 -0.64 9.44
C LEU A 75 5.96 0.72 10.08
N GLY A 76 6.35 0.87 11.33
CA GLY A 76 6.23 2.11 12.08
C GLY A 76 4.79 2.63 12.13
N PRO A 77 4.53 3.90 11.79
CA PRO A 77 3.20 4.47 11.94
C PRO A 77 2.15 3.83 11.01
N SER A 78 2.55 3.15 9.94
CA SER A 78 1.62 2.43 9.06
C SER A 78 1.03 1.17 9.71
N GLU A 79 1.68 0.58 10.73
CA GLU A 79 1.17 -0.63 11.40
C GLU A 79 -0.21 -0.41 12.03
N THR A 80 -0.47 0.82 12.49
CA THR A 80 -1.75 1.21 13.08
C THR A 80 -2.55 2.16 12.18
N GLY A 81 -1.89 3.02 11.41
CA GLY A 81 -2.55 4.05 10.60
C GLY A 81 -3.13 3.56 9.27
N ALA A 82 -2.57 2.51 8.65
CA ALA A 82 -2.99 2.10 7.30
C ALA A 82 -4.37 1.43 7.26
N LEU A 83 -4.78 0.78 8.36
CA LEU A 83 -6.02 0.00 8.37
C LEU A 83 -7.28 0.88 8.27
N SER A 84 -7.27 2.06 8.88
CA SER A 84 -8.39 3.02 8.80
C SER A 84 -8.45 3.78 7.47
N ILE A 85 -7.32 3.86 6.75
CA ILE A 85 -7.26 4.38 5.37
C ILE A 85 -7.86 3.37 4.39
N ALA A 86 -7.55 2.09 4.55
CA ALA A 86 -7.87 1.04 3.59
C ALA A 86 -8.37 -0.24 4.29
N PHE A 87 -9.58 -0.20 4.85
CA PHE A 87 -10.20 -1.37 5.48
C PHE A 87 -10.68 -2.41 4.47
N TRP A 88 -9.78 -3.31 4.07
CA TRP A 88 -10.07 -4.48 3.23
C TRP A 88 -9.05 -5.59 3.52
N PRO A 89 -9.42 -6.89 3.46
CA PRO A 89 -10.75 -7.43 3.12
C PRO A 89 -11.80 -7.28 4.22
N ASP A 90 -13.06 -7.07 3.82
CA ASP A 90 -14.23 -7.05 4.71
C ASP A 90 -15.16 -8.25 4.44
N PRO A 91 -14.77 -9.49 4.81
CA PRO A 91 -15.57 -10.68 4.51
C PRO A 91 -16.90 -10.71 5.28
N ARG A 92 -17.01 -9.91 6.33
CA ARG A 92 -18.22 -9.83 7.15
C ARG A 92 -19.14 -8.70 6.71
N GLY A 93 -18.76 -7.81 5.79
CA GLY A 93 -19.61 -6.72 5.32
C GLY A 93 -19.91 -5.67 6.41
N PHE A 94 -18.94 -5.38 7.27
CA PHE A 94 -19.06 -4.31 8.26
C PHE A 94 -19.21 -2.94 7.61
N THR A 95 -18.53 -2.66 6.50
CA THR A 95 -18.61 -1.35 5.84
C THR A 95 -20.02 -1.05 5.38
N GLN A 96 -20.64 -1.97 4.64
CA GLN A 96 -22.01 -1.80 4.16
C GLN A 96 -22.98 -1.59 5.34
N ARG A 97 -22.92 -2.44 6.37
CA ARG A 97 -23.82 -2.34 7.53
C ARG A 97 -23.66 -1.02 8.28
N THR A 98 -22.43 -0.58 8.55
CA THR A 98 -22.19 0.65 9.28
C THR A 98 -22.67 1.87 8.49
N LEU A 99 -22.36 1.92 7.18
CA LEU A 99 -22.81 3.04 6.33
C LEU A 99 -24.33 3.07 6.18
N SER A 100 -24.99 1.93 5.96
CA SER A 100 -26.46 1.87 5.90
C SER A 100 -27.09 2.39 7.20
N ARG A 101 -26.53 2.05 8.36
CA ARG A 101 -27.01 2.55 9.66
C ARG A 101 -26.86 4.06 9.77
N LEU A 102 -25.65 4.59 9.52
CA LEU A 102 -25.36 6.02 9.61
C LEU A 102 -26.30 6.86 8.73
N VAL A 103 -26.54 6.41 7.49
CA VAL A 103 -27.43 7.09 6.55
C VAL A 103 -28.91 6.96 6.95
N ALA A 104 -29.34 5.79 7.43
CA ALA A 104 -30.75 5.56 7.77
C ALA A 104 -31.17 6.24 9.09
N GLU A 105 -30.24 6.45 10.01
CA GLU A 105 -30.48 7.07 11.32
C GLU A 105 -30.31 8.60 11.31
N ASP A 106 -29.92 9.19 10.17
CA ASP A 106 -29.51 10.62 10.09
C ASP A 106 -28.53 10.98 11.21
N ASP A 107 -27.55 10.09 11.45
CA ASP A 107 -26.63 10.18 12.57
C ASP A 107 -25.82 11.50 12.47
N PRO A 108 -25.83 12.39 13.49
CA PRO A 108 -25.12 13.67 13.44
C PRO A 108 -23.61 13.52 13.17
N ILE A 109 -23.04 12.34 13.46
CA ILE A 109 -21.64 12.06 13.15
C ILE A 109 -21.34 12.17 11.64
N THR A 110 -22.35 12.04 10.77
CA THR A 110 -22.20 12.14 9.32
C THR A 110 -21.77 13.52 8.83
N SER A 111 -21.94 14.57 9.63
CA SER A 111 -21.46 15.94 9.35
C SER A 111 -20.45 16.47 10.38
N ASP A 112 -20.10 15.66 11.39
CA ASP A 112 -19.09 16.00 12.39
C ASP A 112 -17.71 15.48 11.96
N VAL A 113 -16.99 16.33 11.23
CA VAL A 113 -15.63 16.06 10.79
C VAL A 113 -14.71 15.82 12.00
N GLU A 114 -14.79 16.57 13.09
CA GLU A 114 -13.88 16.39 14.25
C GLU A 114 -14.13 15.05 14.96
N GLY A 115 -15.38 14.72 15.24
CA GLY A 115 -15.76 13.46 15.89
C GLY A 115 -15.57 12.21 15.02
N TYR A 116 -15.50 12.36 13.69
CA TYR A 116 -15.40 11.21 12.78
C TYR A 116 -14.18 10.32 13.01
N ALA A 117 -13.13 10.86 13.62
CA ALA A 117 -11.91 10.11 13.96
C ALA A 117 -12.16 8.94 14.93
N GLU A 118 -13.26 8.97 15.70
CA GLU A 118 -13.65 7.93 16.65
C GLU A 118 -14.62 6.90 16.05
N VAL A 119 -15.07 7.12 14.81
CA VAL A 119 -15.96 6.18 14.11
C VAL A 119 -15.21 4.90 13.78
N SER A 120 -15.94 3.78 13.79
CA SER A 120 -15.43 2.48 13.34
C SER A 120 -14.71 2.59 12.01
N ILE A 121 -13.51 2.00 11.93
CA ILE A 121 -12.70 1.91 10.70
C ILE A 121 -13.49 1.38 9.49
N ALA A 122 -14.54 0.58 9.73
CA ALA A 122 -15.39 0.05 8.68
C ALA A 122 -16.17 1.14 7.91
N ALA A 123 -16.42 2.30 8.51
CA ALA A 123 -17.08 3.44 7.86
C ALA A 123 -16.10 4.55 7.46
N ARG A 124 -14.78 4.29 7.49
CA ARG A 124 -13.74 5.27 7.19
C ARG A 124 -12.92 4.88 5.96
N GLY A 125 -12.21 5.86 5.43
CA GLY A 125 -11.21 5.66 4.39
C GLY A 125 -11.77 5.26 3.02
N LEU A 126 -10.87 4.76 2.17
CA LEU A 126 -11.09 4.53 0.74
C LEU A 126 -12.23 3.56 0.47
N PHE A 127 -12.37 2.47 1.22
CA PHE A 127 -13.41 1.46 0.95
C PHE A 127 -14.81 1.89 1.41
N ALA A 128 -14.90 2.68 2.48
CA ALA A 128 -16.17 3.28 2.87
C ALA A 128 -16.63 4.30 1.82
N LEU A 129 -15.71 5.15 1.34
CA LEU A 129 -16.00 6.09 0.28
C LEU A 129 -16.35 5.36 -1.03
N GLU A 130 -15.61 4.31 -1.40
CA GLU A 130 -15.90 3.49 -2.58
C GLU A 130 -17.35 2.98 -2.58
N MET A 131 -17.83 2.48 -1.43
CA MET A 131 -19.20 2.02 -1.28
C MET A 131 -20.19 3.16 -1.60
N LEU A 132 -20.01 4.34 -1.00
CA LEU A 132 -20.89 5.48 -1.23
C LEU A 132 -20.85 5.97 -2.68
N LEU A 133 -19.68 5.99 -3.33
CA LEU A 133 -19.52 6.59 -4.64
C LEU A 133 -19.87 5.65 -5.80
N PHE A 134 -19.75 4.33 -5.62
CA PHE A 134 -19.84 3.36 -6.71
C PHE A 134 -20.86 2.24 -6.49
N ASP A 135 -21.26 1.94 -5.26
CA ASP A 135 -22.28 0.91 -5.04
C ASP A 135 -23.66 1.44 -5.46
N PRO A 136 -24.40 0.78 -6.38
CA PRO A 136 -25.71 1.25 -6.83
C PRO A 136 -26.74 1.41 -5.71
N GLU A 137 -26.58 0.68 -4.59
CA GLU A 137 -27.46 0.84 -3.41
C GLU A 137 -27.23 2.17 -2.68
N PHE A 138 -26.07 2.81 -2.87
CA PHE A 138 -25.71 4.06 -2.19
C PHE A 138 -25.56 5.26 -3.15
N ALA A 139 -24.92 5.09 -4.31
CA ALA A 139 -24.39 6.18 -5.15
C ALA A 139 -25.45 7.13 -5.80
N GLY A 140 -26.74 6.89 -5.56
CA GLY A 140 -27.85 7.69 -6.09
C GLY A 140 -28.28 8.88 -5.21
N TYR A 141 -27.52 9.24 -4.18
CA TYR A 141 -27.93 10.28 -3.23
C TYR A 141 -27.90 11.71 -3.84
N PRO A 142 -28.86 12.59 -3.49
CA PRO A 142 -28.88 13.98 -3.93
C PRO A 142 -27.95 14.87 -3.08
N ALA A 143 -27.65 16.07 -3.59
CA ALA A 143 -26.97 17.10 -2.80
C ALA A 143 -27.78 17.46 -1.55
N GLY A 144 -27.08 17.73 -0.44
CA GLY A 144 -27.71 18.07 0.85
C GLY A 144 -28.38 16.90 1.57
N SER A 145 -28.16 15.67 1.13
CA SER A 145 -28.57 14.47 1.89
C SER A 145 -27.49 14.03 2.87
N THR A 146 -27.89 13.29 3.90
CA THR A 146 -27.01 12.63 4.88
C THR A 146 -25.91 11.81 4.21
N ALA A 147 -26.21 11.10 3.11
CA ALA A 147 -25.20 10.34 2.38
C ALA A 147 -24.17 11.23 1.65
N CYS A 148 -24.58 12.40 1.19
CA CYS A 148 -23.68 13.40 0.61
C CYS A 148 -22.78 14.01 1.69
N GLU A 149 -23.36 14.40 2.84
CA GLU A 149 -22.61 14.89 3.99
C GLU A 149 -21.61 13.85 4.48
N LEU A 150 -22.03 12.59 4.59
CA LEU A 150 -21.17 11.47 4.96
C LEU A 150 -20.00 11.28 3.98
N ALA A 151 -20.24 11.39 2.66
CA ALA A 151 -19.17 11.29 1.67
C ALA A 151 -18.14 12.43 1.83
N ALA A 152 -18.59 13.65 2.12
CA ALA A 152 -17.71 14.79 2.42
C ALA A 152 -16.92 14.60 3.71
N THR A 153 -17.58 14.08 4.76
CA THR A 153 -16.95 13.82 6.05
C THR A 153 -15.90 12.72 5.95
N ILE A 154 -16.18 11.62 5.24
CA ILE A 154 -15.19 10.55 5.00
C ILE A 154 -13.99 11.08 4.19
N ALA A 155 -14.22 11.91 3.17
CA ALA A 155 -13.15 12.50 2.39
C ALA A 155 -12.25 13.42 3.24
N ALA A 156 -12.85 14.27 4.10
CA ALA A 156 -12.10 15.13 5.02
C ALA A 156 -11.36 14.34 6.10
N ASP A 157 -11.96 13.26 6.60
CA ASP A 157 -11.28 12.38 7.55
C ASP A 157 -10.10 11.63 6.92
N LEU A 158 -10.27 11.13 5.69
CA LEU A 158 -9.20 10.48 4.93
C LEU A 158 -8.01 11.43 4.68
N ASP A 159 -8.28 12.70 4.38
CA ASP A 159 -7.27 13.74 4.23
C ASP A 159 -6.42 13.92 5.50
N ARG A 160 -7.06 14.04 6.66
CA ARG A 160 -6.35 14.12 7.95
C ARG A 160 -5.56 12.85 8.27
N GLN A 161 -6.11 11.67 7.96
CA GLN A 161 -5.39 10.42 8.15
C GLN A 161 -4.13 10.37 7.29
N ALA A 162 -4.21 10.79 6.03
CA ALA A 162 -3.09 10.83 5.11
C ALA A 162 -2.01 11.84 5.57
N ASP A 163 -2.40 13.04 5.97
CA ASP A 163 -1.48 14.07 6.48
C ASP A 163 -0.80 13.61 7.79
N ALA A 164 -1.56 13.08 8.75
CA ALA A 164 -1.02 12.57 10.00
C ALA A 164 -0.04 11.40 9.77
N LEU A 165 -0.35 10.50 8.84
CA LEU A 165 0.53 9.39 8.48
C LEU A 165 1.81 9.90 7.80
N ALA A 166 1.70 10.85 6.86
CA ALA A 166 2.85 11.45 6.19
C ALA A 166 3.78 12.18 7.16
N GLN A 167 3.23 12.95 8.11
CA GLN A 167 3.99 13.59 9.18
C GLN A 167 4.65 12.58 10.10
N ALA A 168 3.93 11.55 10.55
CA ALA A 168 4.49 10.52 11.42
C ALA A 168 5.66 9.77 10.77
N TRP A 169 5.60 9.54 9.46
CA TRP A 169 6.70 8.98 8.68
C TRP A 169 7.89 9.94 8.61
N ARG A 170 7.66 11.16 8.11
CA ARG A 170 8.72 12.14 7.87
C ARG A 170 9.44 12.58 9.15
N ASP A 171 8.67 12.90 10.18
CA ASP A 171 9.17 13.63 11.35
C ASP A 171 9.61 12.70 12.49
N ARG A 172 9.34 11.39 12.37
CA ARG A 172 9.70 10.41 13.42
C ARG A 172 10.34 9.15 12.84
N PHE A 173 9.64 8.45 11.95
CA PHE A 173 10.03 7.08 11.62
C PHE A 173 11.13 6.99 10.56
N ALA A 174 11.27 7.98 9.68
CA ALA A 174 12.40 8.09 8.77
C ALA A 174 13.73 8.12 9.55
N ASP A 175 13.82 8.93 10.61
CA ASP A 175 15.01 9.01 11.44
C ASP A 175 15.31 7.69 12.18
N VAL A 176 14.28 6.93 12.55
CA VAL A 176 14.46 5.58 13.13
C VAL A 176 15.12 4.62 12.15
N LEU A 177 14.80 4.70 10.85
CA LEU A 177 15.46 3.88 9.84
C LEU A 177 16.89 4.37 9.53
N ARG A 178 17.08 5.70 9.44
CA ARG A 178 18.39 6.32 9.15
C ARG A 178 19.42 6.11 10.24
N THR A 179 19.00 6.11 11.50
CA THR A 179 19.91 5.96 12.65
C THR A 179 20.11 4.50 13.04
N ALA A 180 19.74 3.54 12.19
CA ALA A 180 19.92 2.11 12.48
C ALA A 180 21.39 1.80 12.79
N GLY A 181 21.65 1.03 13.86
CA GLY A 181 23.00 0.76 14.34
C GLY A 181 23.61 1.83 15.26
N GLU A 182 22.99 3.01 15.40
CA GLU A 182 23.41 3.99 16.40
C GLU A 182 23.01 3.57 17.82
N ALA A 183 23.83 3.95 18.81
CA ALA A 183 23.59 3.59 20.22
C ALA A 183 22.26 4.14 20.79
N THR A 184 21.70 5.18 20.18
CA THR A 184 20.41 5.78 20.55
C THR A 184 19.21 5.10 19.89
N ASN A 185 19.43 4.22 18.91
CA ASN A 185 18.38 3.52 18.20
C ASN A 185 18.04 2.19 18.89
N ALA A 186 16.85 2.14 19.51
CA ALA A 186 16.37 0.94 20.19
C ALA A 186 15.54 0.01 19.28
N THR A 187 15.23 0.42 18.05
CA THR A 187 14.38 -0.33 17.12
C THR A 187 15.20 -1.16 16.16
N TYR A 188 16.25 -0.59 15.59
CA TYR A 188 17.16 -1.25 14.66
C TYR A 188 18.59 -1.19 15.21
N LEU A 189 19.06 -2.29 15.78
CA LEU A 189 20.32 -2.42 16.50
C LEU A 189 21.53 -2.49 15.58
N THR A 190 21.31 -2.81 14.30
CA THR A 190 22.33 -2.82 13.25
C THR A 190 21.78 -2.16 11.99
N GLU A 191 22.67 -1.59 11.17
CA GLU A 191 22.31 -0.97 9.88
C GLU A 191 21.53 -1.95 8.97
N ASP A 192 21.97 -3.22 8.94
CA ASP A 192 21.32 -4.28 8.17
C ASP A 192 19.85 -4.52 8.54
N GLU A 193 19.45 -4.26 9.79
CA GLU A 193 18.07 -4.50 10.22
C GLU A 193 17.08 -3.54 9.55
N ALA A 194 17.47 -2.29 9.28
CA ALA A 194 16.63 -1.36 8.53
C ALA A 194 16.47 -1.79 7.08
N VAL A 195 17.56 -2.21 6.44
CA VAL A 195 17.55 -2.77 5.07
C VAL A 195 16.66 -4.00 5.01
N ARG A 196 16.82 -4.95 5.95
CA ARG A 196 15.98 -6.15 6.05
C ARG A 196 14.50 -5.83 6.28
N ALA A 197 14.19 -4.82 7.09
CA ALA A 197 12.82 -4.41 7.36
C ALA A 197 12.12 -3.88 6.10
N ILE A 198 12.78 -3.01 5.32
CA ILE A 198 12.26 -2.49 4.04
C ILE A 198 12.15 -3.63 3.02
N TYR A 199 13.20 -4.45 2.90
CA TYR A 199 13.22 -5.59 2.00
C TYR A 199 12.07 -6.58 2.27
N THR A 200 11.78 -6.83 3.54
CA THR A 200 10.64 -7.66 3.94
C THR A 200 9.32 -7.09 3.45
N GLN A 201 9.11 -5.77 3.50
CA GLN A 201 7.87 -5.17 2.98
C GLN A 201 7.68 -5.39 1.48
N ILE A 202 8.75 -5.28 0.69
CA ILE A 202 8.71 -5.50 -0.75
C ILE A 202 8.15 -6.90 -1.05
N LEU A 203 8.73 -7.92 -0.41
CA LEU A 203 8.31 -9.31 -0.60
C LEU A 203 6.91 -9.56 -0.04
N SER A 204 6.59 -8.99 1.13
CA SER A 204 5.25 -9.10 1.73
C SER A 204 4.17 -8.44 0.87
N SER A 205 4.45 -7.30 0.22
CA SER A 205 3.51 -6.64 -0.71
C SER A 205 3.20 -7.51 -1.94
N LEU A 206 4.22 -8.12 -2.53
CA LEU A 206 4.03 -9.02 -3.67
C LEU A 206 3.29 -10.31 -3.27
N ALA A 207 3.60 -10.87 -2.11
CA ALA A 207 2.88 -12.02 -1.56
C ALA A 207 1.41 -11.67 -1.29
N PHE A 208 1.13 -10.53 -0.65
CA PHE A 208 -0.22 -10.04 -0.40
C PHE A 208 -1.00 -9.81 -1.71
N THR A 209 -0.34 -9.26 -2.73
CA THR A 209 -0.93 -9.06 -4.06
C THR A 209 -1.28 -10.40 -4.71
N ALA A 210 -0.36 -11.36 -4.72
CA ALA A 210 -0.60 -12.68 -5.29
C ALA A 210 -1.72 -13.43 -4.53
N GLU A 211 -1.66 -13.47 -3.20
CA GLU A 211 -2.57 -14.29 -2.39
C GLU A 211 -3.94 -13.65 -2.15
N LYS A 212 -3.97 -12.35 -1.85
CA LYS A 212 -5.20 -11.65 -1.47
C LYS A 212 -5.83 -10.93 -2.64
N ARG A 213 -5.11 -10.05 -3.35
CA ARG A 213 -5.70 -9.26 -4.45
C ARG A 213 -6.08 -10.12 -5.64
N LEU A 214 -5.24 -11.10 -6.00
CA LEU A 214 -5.48 -12.02 -7.12
C LEU A 214 -6.11 -13.35 -6.65
N GLY A 215 -5.53 -13.99 -5.63
CA GLY A 215 -6.04 -15.27 -5.12
C GLY A 215 -7.41 -15.18 -4.44
N GLY A 216 -7.71 -14.06 -3.78
CA GLY A 216 -8.98 -13.80 -3.11
C GLY A 216 -10.22 -13.97 -4.01
N PRO A 217 -10.30 -13.27 -5.16
CA PRO A 217 -11.39 -13.43 -6.12
C PRO A 217 -11.37 -14.77 -6.85
N MET A 218 -10.20 -15.35 -7.14
CA MET A 218 -10.11 -16.66 -7.78
C MET A 218 -10.65 -17.79 -6.90
N GLY A 219 -10.43 -17.75 -5.59
CA GLY A 219 -10.83 -18.84 -4.69
C GLY A 219 -10.32 -20.22 -5.15
N SER A 220 -10.98 -21.28 -4.71
CA SER A 220 -10.76 -22.61 -5.29
C SER A 220 -11.37 -22.69 -6.69
N PHE A 221 -10.92 -23.65 -7.51
CA PHE A 221 -11.45 -23.88 -8.85
C PHE A 221 -12.98 -24.02 -8.85
N ASP A 222 -13.52 -24.86 -7.98
CA ASP A 222 -14.98 -25.09 -7.89
C ASP A 222 -15.75 -23.98 -7.17
N ARG A 223 -15.05 -22.98 -6.61
CA ARG A 223 -15.68 -21.94 -5.79
C ARG A 223 -15.03 -20.58 -5.93
N PRO A 224 -15.07 -19.98 -7.14
CA PRO A 224 -14.66 -18.59 -7.35
C PRO A 224 -15.45 -17.61 -6.48
N ARG A 225 -14.82 -16.49 -6.14
CA ARG A 225 -15.33 -15.48 -5.19
C ARG A 225 -15.18 -14.05 -5.72
N PRO A 226 -15.75 -13.69 -6.88
CA PRO A 226 -15.58 -12.36 -7.50
C PRO A 226 -15.84 -11.18 -6.54
N ALA A 227 -16.79 -11.32 -5.61
CA ALA A 227 -17.07 -10.31 -4.59
C ALA A 227 -15.91 -10.02 -3.61
N ARG A 228 -14.87 -10.86 -3.58
CA ARG A 228 -13.65 -10.64 -2.77
C ARG A 228 -12.60 -9.80 -3.46
N ALA A 229 -12.76 -9.46 -4.74
CA ALA A 229 -11.83 -8.58 -5.43
C ALA A 229 -11.73 -7.21 -4.72
N GLU A 230 -10.50 -6.72 -4.56
CA GLU A 230 -10.21 -5.41 -3.96
C GLU A 230 -10.77 -4.31 -4.85
N ALA A 231 -11.49 -3.35 -4.25
CA ALA A 231 -11.96 -2.14 -4.93
C ALA A 231 -12.71 -2.44 -6.24
N ARG A 232 -13.51 -3.52 -6.25
CA ARG A 232 -14.22 -4.00 -7.44
C ARG A 232 -15.29 -3.02 -7.93
N ARG A 233 -15.89 -2.24 -7.04
CA ARG A 233 -17.00 -1.33 -7.38
C ARG A 233 -16.50 -0.15 -8.20
N SER A 234 -15.28 0.28 -7.91
CA SER A 234 -14.57 1.33 -8.64
C SER A 234 -13.75 0.81 -9.84
N GLY A 235 -13.83 -0.49 -10.15
CA GLY A 235 -13.11 -1.09 -11.29
C GLY A 235 -11.59 -1.18 -11.09
N ARG A 236 -11.11 -1.14 -9.85
CA ARG A 236 -9.69 -0.95 -9.55
C ARG A 236 -8.88 -2.21 -9.30
N SER A 237 -9.52 -3.38 -9.24
CA SER A 237 -8.87 -4.63 -8.80
C SER A 237 -7.58 -4.95 -9.58
N LEU A 238 -7.64 -4.87 -10.91
CA LEU A 238 -6.47 -5.04 -11.78
C LEU A 238 -5.45 -3.91 -11.60
N ARG A 239 -5.91 -2.65 -11.61
CA ARG A 239 -5.02 -1.49 -11.52
C ARG A 239 -4.24 -1.48 -10.22
N ASN A 240 -4.87 -1.79 -9.10
CA ASN A 240 -4.21 -1.89 -7.81
C ASN A 240 -3.18 -3.02 -7.76
N ALA A 241 -3.49 -4.19 -8.35
CA ALA A 241 -2.52 -5.29 -8.42
C ALA A 241 -1.26 -4.91 -9.23
N VAL A 242 -1.44 -4.17 -10.33
CA VAL A 242 -0.32 -3.67 -11.14
C VAL A 242 0.46 -2.58 -10.41
N LEU A 243 -0.21 -1.60 -9.81
CA LEU A 243 0.45 -0.52 -9.06
C LEU A 243 1.23 -1.06 -7.86
N ALA A 244 0.73 -2.10 -7.17
CA ALA A 244 1.46 -2.75 -6.09
C ALA A 244 2.74 -3.46 -6.58
N ALA A 245 2.68 -4.09 -7.76
CA ALA A 245 3.85 -4.71 -8.37
C ALA A 245 4.89 -3.68 -8.84
N GLU A 246 4.44 -2.56 -9.43
CA GLU A 246 5.30 -1.43 -9.79
C GLU A 246 5.96 -0.82 -8.55
N ALA A 247 5.17 -0.58 -7.49
CA ALA A 247 5.66 -0.04 -6.22
C ALA A 247 6.71 -0.93 -5.56
N ALA A 248 6.49 -2.25 -5.55
CA ALA A 248 7.46 -3.20 -5.00
C ALA A 248 8.77 -3.19 -5.81
N ARG A 249 8.70 -3.11 -7.14
CA ARG A 249 9.87 -3.00 -8.01
C ARG A 249 10.62 -1.69 -7.77
N ASP A 250 9.92 -0.57 -7.68
CA ASP A 250 10.54 0.75 -7.54
C ASP A 250 11.20 0.90 -6.16
N LEU A 251 10.56 0.41 -5.10
CA LEU A 251 11.18 0.35 -3.78
C LEU A 251 12.38 -0.61 -3.75
N ALA A 252 12.33 -1.72 -4.47
CA ALA A 252 13.48 -2.63 -4.61
C ALA A 252 14.66 -1.97 -5.33
N ALA A 253 14.40 -1.20 -6.38
CA ALA A 253 15.43 -0.48 -7.11
C ALA A 253 16.07 0.62 -6.25
N ALA A 254 15.26 1.37 -5.50
CA ALA A 254 15.75 2.37 -4.56
C ALA A 254 16.59 1.73 -3.43
N LEU A 255 16.13 0.61 -2.87
CA LEU A 255 16.86 -0.10 -1.80
C LEU A 255 18.15 -0.76 -2.29
N ALA A 256 18.21 -1.19 -3.54
CA ALA A 256 19.40 -1.82 -4.08
C ALA A 256 20.50 -0.79 -4.42
N ASP A 257 20.15 0.39 -4.95
CA ASP A 257 21.13 1.31 -5.56
C ASP A 257 22.03 0.63 -6.63
N TRP A 258 21.56 -0.48 -7.22
CA TRP A 258 22.15 -1.13 -8.39
C TRP A 258 21.07 -1.61 -9.37
N LYS A 259 21.47 -1.94 -10.60
CA LYS A 259 20.54 -2.38 -11.64
C LYS A 259 19.96 -3.76 -11.33
N LEU A 260 18.65 -3.89 -11.55
CA LEU A 260 17.88 -5.13 -11.35
C LEU A 260 17.25 -5.61 -12.68
N PRO A 261 18.06 -5.99 -13.69
CA PRO A 261 17.54 -6.34 -15.02
C PRO A 261 16.55 -7.51 -15.02
N GLU A 262 16.69 -8.51 -14.13
CA GLU A 262 15.74 -9.63 -14.06
C GLU A 262 14.41 -9.20 -13.44
N THR A 263 14.45 -8.34 -12.42
CA THR A 263 13.30 -7.69 -11.79
C THR A 263 12.56 -6.82 -12.80
N ASP A 264 13.28 -6.01 -13.59
CA ASP A 264 12.70 -5.16 -14.63
C ASP A 264 11.98 -6.00 -15.69
N ALA A 265 12.64 -7.06 -16.18
CA ALA A 265 12.02 -7.99 -17.12
C ALA A 265 10.81 -8.72 -16.51
N ALA A 266 10.82 -8.99 -15.21
CA ALA A 266 9.69 -9.61 -14.52
C ALA A 266 8.50 -8.65 -14.38
N LEU A 267 8.74 -7.37 -14.11
CA LEU A 267 7.68 -6.36 -14.09
C LEU A 267 7.02 -6.20 -15.47
N GLU A 268 7.80 -6.22 -16.55
CA GLU A 268 7.22 -6.18 -17.90
C GLU A 268 6.33 -7.41 -18.17
N ARG A 269 6.70 -8.60 -17.66
CA ARG A 269 5.80 -9.77 -17.72
C ARG A 269 4.50 -9.58 -16.93
N VAL A 270 4.55 -8.88 -15.79
CA VAL A 270 3.34 -8.50 -15.03
C VAL A 270 2.44 -7.61 -15.87
N LYS A 271 3.00 -6.57 -16.52
CA LYS A 271 2.25 -5.66 -17.39
C LYS A 271 1.65 -6.38 -18.61
N ASP A 272 2.42 -7.25 -19.25
CA ASP A 272 1.96 -8.06 -20.39
C ASP A 272 0.81 -9.01 -19.99
N ALA A 273 0.89 -9.61 -18.80
CA ALA A 273 -0.17 -10.47 -18.28
C ALA A 273 -1.43 -9.64 -17.95
N ALA A 274 -1.26 -8.49 -17.31
CA ALA A 274 -2.35 -7.58 -16.97
C ALA A 274 -3.09 -7.07 -18.22
N ALA A 275 -2.37 -6.74 -19.30
CA ALA A 275 -2.94 -6.26 -20.55
C ALA A 275 -3.89 -7.26 -21.24
N ARG A 276 -3.87 -8.54 -20.85
CA ARG A 276 -4.74 -9.59 -21.38
C ARG A 276 -6.07 -9.70 -20.63
N ILE A 277 -6.20 -9.07 -19.46
CA ILE A 277 -7.42 -9.14 -18.65
C ILE A 277 -8.46 -8.15 -19.20
N GLU A 278 -9.68 -8.63 -19.42
CA GLU A 278 -10.78 -7.83 -19.97
C GLU A 278 -11.56 -7.11 -18.87
N ASP A 279 -11.99 -7.84 -17.83
CA ASP A 279 -12.67 -7.24 -16.69
C ASP A 279 -11.67 -6.83 -15.60
N SER A 280 -11.37 -5.53 -15.55
CA SER A 280 -10.53 -4.91 -14.51
C SER A 280 -11.00 -5.11 -13.07
N SER A 281 -12.26 -5.50 -12.86
CA SER A 281 -12.86 -5.77 -11.55
C SER A 281 -12.91 -7.25 -11.19
N PHE A 282 -12.44 -8.14 -12.08
CA PHE A 282 -12.42 -9.60 -11.90
C PHE A 282 -13.78 -10.23 -11.61
N GLN A 283 -14.89 -9.63 -12.08
CA GLN A 283 -16.23 -10.20 -11.88
C GLN A 283 -16.52 -11.36 -12.83
N ASP A 284 -15.76 -11.45 -13.93
CA ASP A 284 -15.78 -12.56 -14.89
C ASP A 284 -14.97 -13.79 -14.44
N VAL A 285 -14.33 -13.79 -13.26
CA VAL A 285 -13.44 -14.88 -12.76
C VAL A 285 -14.11 -16.26 -12.64
N THR A 286 -15.43 -16.35 -12.74
CA THR A 286 -16.16 -17.62 -12.85
C THR A 286 -15.96 -18.31 -14.20
N ASP A 287 -15.62 -17.56 -15.25
CA ASP A 287 -15.25 -18.10 -16.54
C ASP A 287 -13.83 -18.69 -16.50
N PRO A 288 -13.62 -19.94 -16.98
CA PRO A 288 -12.30 -20.56 -16.94
C PRO A 288 -11.20 -19.82 -17.70
N GLN A 289 -11.52 -19.13 -18.80
CA GLN A 289 -10.54 -18.37 -19.57
C GLN A 289 -10.18 -17.08 -18.84
N ALA A 290 -11.16 -16.33 -18.32
CA ALA A 290 -10.90 -15.17 -17.49
C ALA A 290 -10.06 -15.52 -16.25
N ARG A 291 -10.43 -16.60 -15.55
CA ARG A 291 -9.66 -17.13 -14.42
C ARG A 291 -8.20 -17.42 -14.80
N LEU A 292 -7.97 -18.15 -15.90
CA LEU A 292 -6.62 -18.49 -16.36
C LEU A 292 -5.77 -17.23 -16.59
N ARG A 293 -6.35 -16.14 -17.11
CA ARG A 293 -5.61 -14.87 -17.28
C ARG A 293 -5.19 -14.26 -15.94
N ILE A 294 -6.04 -14.33 -14.92
CA ILE A 294 -5.71 -13.88 -13.56
C ILE A 294 -4.64 -14.81 -12.93
N GLU A 295 -4.70 -16.12 -13.16
CA GLU A 295 -3.66 -17.07 -12.72
C GLU A 295 -2.30 -16.76 -13.36
N VAL A 296 -2.27 -16.40 -14.65
CA VAL A 296 -1.04 -15.97 -15.35
C VAL A 296 -0.49 -14.68 -14.75
N LEU A 297 -1.35 -13.70 -14.43
CA LEU A 297 -0.93 -12.48 -13.73
C LEU A 297 -0.36 -12.81 -12.33
N GLN A 298 -1.00 -13.71 -11.59
CA GLN A 298 -0.53 -14.15 -10.28
C GLN A 298 0.87 -14.79 -10.36
N GLN A 299 1.09 -15.67 -11.33
CA GLN A 299 2.40 -16.28 -11.57
C GLN A 299 3.46 -15.24 -11.97
N ALA A 300 3.08 -14.21 -12.74
CA ALA A 300 3.98 -13.12 -13.09
C ALA A 300 4.41 -12.30 -11.85
N VAL A 301 3.47 -12.00 -10.93
CA VAL A 301 3.77 -11.33 -9.65
C VAL A 301 4.69 -12.18 -8.78
N GLN A 302 4.46 -13.49 -8.70
CA GLN A 302 5.35 -14.42 -7.99
C GLN A 302 6.75 -14.47 -8.61
N SER A 303 6.83 -14.42 -9.94
CA SER A 303 8.11 -14.37 -10.67
C SER A 303 8.87 -13.07 -10.43
N LEU A 304 8.16 -11.94 -10.25
CA LEU A 304 8.75 -10.66 -9.85
C LEU A 304 9.37 -10.77 -8.45
N SER A 305 8.65 -11.36 -7.49
CA SER A 305 9.18 -11.62 -6.15
C SER A 305 10.44 -12.51 -6.19
N ALA A 306 10.44 -13.56 -7.02
CA ALA A 306 11.60 -14.45 -7.18
C ALA A 306 12.82 -13.72 -7.79
N ALA A 307 12.61 -12.82 -8.76
CA ALA A 307 13.67 -12.02 -9.36
C ALA A 307 14.30 -11.06 -8.35
N ILE A 308 13.48 -10.35 -7.56
CA ILE A 308 13.93 -9.48 -6.47
C ILE A 308 14.76 -10.28 -5.46
N GLN A 309 14.32 -11.49 -5.11
CA GLN A 309 15.07 -12.37 -4.21
C GLN A 309 16.43 -12.79 -4.77
N ALA A 310 16.49 -13.09 -6.07
CA ALA A 310 17.74 -13.47 -6.72
C ALA A 310 18.73 -12.30 -6.82
N GLU A 311 18.25 -11.09 -7.16
CA GLU A 311 19.13 -9.94 -7.42
C GLU A 311 19.50 -9.13 -6.16
N ILE A 312 18.67 -9.19 -5.11
CA ILE A 312 18.90 -8.48 -3.84
C ILE A 312 19.21 -9.46 -2.70
N GLY A 313 18.31 -10.41 -2.45
CA GLY A 313 18.41 -11.32 -1.30
C GLY A 313 19.72 -12.12 -1.27
N ALA A 314 20.18 -12.60 -2.42
CA ALA A 314 21.45 -13.33 -2.54
C ALA A 314 22.69 -12.47 -2.25
N ARG A 315 22.60 -11.16 -2.51
CA ARG A 315 23.72 -10.22 -2.39
C ARG A 315 23.86 -9.63 -0.98
N LEU A 316 22.74 -9.48 -0.28
CA LEU A 316 22.70 -8.94 1.08
C LEU A 316 22.93 -10.01 2.17
N ASP A 317 23.18 -11.27 1.81
CA ASP A 317 23.28 -12.43 2.73
C ASP A 317 22.07 -12.56 3.69
N ILE A 318 20.93 -12.00 3.28
CA ILE A 318 19.66 -11.98 4.04
C ILE A 318 19.01 -13.38 4.06
N SER A 319 19.54 -14.32 3.26
CA SER A 319 19.06 -15.70 3.14
C SER A 319 19.13 -16.51 4.44
N GLN A 320 20.01 -16.17 5.41
CA GLN A 320 20.10 -16.89 6.69
C GLN A 320 19.06 -16.49 7.75
N GLY A 321 18.33 -15.39 7.57
CA GLY A 321 17.34 -14.90 8.54
C GLY A 321 15.88 -15.12 8.13
N PHE A 322 15.61 -15.46 6.88
CA PHE A 322 14.26 -15.68 6.33
C PHE A 322 13.71 -17.08 6.65
N ASN A 323 13.85 -17.56 7.90
CA ASN A 323 12.93 -18.59 8.37
C ASN A 323 11.62 -17.90 8.73
N SER A 324 10.69 -17.93 7.79
CA SER A 324 9.32 -17.41 7.90
C SER A 324 8.44 -18.24 8.87
N GLN A 325 8.97 -18.65 10.03
CA GLN A 325 8.27 -19.47 11.03
C GLN A 325 8.64 -19.21 12.51
N ASP A 326 9.37 -18.15 12.89
CA ASP A 326 9.40 -17.76 14.31
C ASP A 326 8.23 -16.81 14.60
N GLY A 327 7.05 -17.43 14.67
CA GLY A 327 5.76 -16.81 14.95
C GLY A 327 4.73 -17.87 15.36
N ASP A 328 5.10 -18.68 16.36
CA ASP A 328 4.21 -19.25 17.39
C ASP A 328 5.04 -19.55 18.66
#